data_AF-A0A9Q2I725-F1
#
_entry.id   AF-A0A9Q2I725-F1
#
_cell.length_a   1.000
_cell.length_b   1.000
_cell.length_c   1.000
_cell.angle_alpha   90.00
_cell.angle_beta   90.00
_cell.angle_gamma   90.00
#
_symmetry.space_group_name_H-M   'P 1'
#
loop_
_entity.id
_entity.type
_entity.pdbx_description
1 polymer ?
#
loop_
_entity_poly.entity_id
_entity_poly.type
_entity_poly.pdbx_seq_one_letter_code
_entity_poly.pdbx_strand_id
1 'polypeptide(L)'
;MRALPICLLALMLSGCSMLSRSPVEPVQSTATPPKTEPAKPKVVRPAPVRIITKADELVGKPFRELGEVSGESCQATNQDSPPNIPTARKRMQINAAKMKANAVLLHSCEVTSGTPGCYRQAVCIGSALNITAK
;
A
#
# COMPACT_ATOMS: atom_id res chain seq x y z
N MET A 1 -23.43 19.28 -52.80
CA MET A 1 -24.35 20.35 -52.35
C MET A 1 -24.13 20.50 -50.84
N ARG A 2 -23.28 21.44 -50.40
CA ARG A 2 -23.64 22.76 -49.83
C ARG A 2 -24.62 22.61 -48.64
N ALA A 3 -24.33 22.97 -47.39
CA ALA A 3 -23.64 24.18 -46.93
C ALA A 3 -22.92 24.03 -45.57
N LEU A 4 -21.79 24.72 -45.48
CA LEU A 4 -21.02 25.13 -44.29
C LEU A 4 -21.80 26.26 -43.51
N PRO A 5 -21.23 27.01 -42.54
CA PRO A 5 -21.15 26.72 -41.10
C PRO A 5 -21.39 28.00 -40.23
N ILE A 6 -22.24 28.04 -39.19
CA ILE A 6 -22.38 29.30 -38.41
C ILE A 6 -22.41 29.08 -36.90
N CYS A 7 -21.23 29.34 -36.31
CA CYS A 7 -20.99 30.12 -35.10
C CYS A 7 -22.18 30.43 -34.18
N LEU A 8 -22.18 29.80 -33.01
CA LEU A 8 -22.63 30.34 -31.71
C LEU A 8 -21.75 29.62 -30.66
N LEU A 9 -20.55 30.06 -30.24
CA LEU A 9 -20.09 31.39 -29.82
C LEU A 9 -21.00 32.03 -28.77
N ALA A 10 -20.97 31.47 -27.56
CA ALA A 10 -21.24 32.15 -26.28
C ALA A 10 -20.87 31.20 -25.11
N LEU A 11 -19.59 30.88 -24.87
CA LEU A 11 -18.75 31.60 -23.88
C LEU A 11 -19.55 32.47 -22.90
N MET A 12 -20.24 31.81 -21.97
CA MET A 12 -20.82 32.43 -20.77
C MET A 12 -20.23 31.78 -19.51
N LEU A 13 -18.93 31.96 -19.28
CA LEU A 13 -18.41 32.03 -17.92
C LEU A 13 -17.93 33.46 -17.70
N SER A 14 -18.82 34.23 -17.09
CA SER A 14 -18.58 35.59 -16.62
C SER A 14 -17.29 35.64 -15.79
N GLY A 15 -16.26 36.25 -16.38
CA GLY A 15 -15.14 36.80 -15.64
C GLY A 15 -15.55 38.12 -15.00
N CYS A 16 -15.41 38.21 -13.69
CA CYS A 16 -15.38 39.48 -12.97
C CYS A 16 -14.59 39.22 -11.68
N SER A 17 -13.39 39.80 -11.59
CA SER A 17 -12.78 40.29 -10.33
C SER A 17 -11.34 40.72 -10.59
N MET A 18 -11.19 41.90 -11.16
CA MET A 18 -9.96 42.69 -11.09
C MET A 18 -10.34 44.16 -11.15
N LEU A 19 -10.80 44.71 -10.03
CA LEU A 19 -10.72 46.15 -9.78
C LEU A 19 -10.92 46.40 -8.29
N SER A 20 -9.81 46.67 -7.59
CA SER A 20 -9.65 47.74 -6.60
C SER A 20 -8.53 47.39 -5.62
N ARG A 21 -7.32 47.85 -5.95
CA ARG A 21 -6.33 48.22 -4.93
C ARG A 21 -6.73 49.61 -4.41
N SER A 22 -6.93 49.74 -3.10
CA SER A 22 -6.34 50.79 -2.25
C SER A 22 -6.78 50.58 -0.78
N PRO A 23 -6.21 51.28 0.21
CA PRO A 23 -5.13 50.82 1.07
C PRO A 23 -5.62 50.53 2.50
N VAL A 24 -5.15 49.45 3.14
CA VAL A 24 -5.39 49.22 4.57
C VAL A 24 -4.12 49.57 5.35
N GLU A 25 -4.19 50.74 5.99
CA GLU A 25 -3.33 51.19 7.08
C GLU A 25 -3.66 50.45 8.40
N PRO A 26 -2.81 50.55 9.45
CA PRO A 26 -2.26 49.39 10.16
C PRO A 26 -2.95 49.00 11.49
N VAL A 27 -2.69 47.74 11.89
CA VAL A 27 -2.60 47.20 13.26
C VAL A 27 -3.80 47.40 14.21
N GLN A 28 -4.46 46.30 14.56
CA GLN A 28 -4.79 46.07 15.97
C GLN A 28 -4.81 44.57 16.31
N SER A 29 -3.73 44.14 16.97
CA SER A 29 -3.62 42.84 17.62
C SER A 29 -4.67 42.72 18.71
N THR A 30 -5.59 41.78 18.57
CA THR A 30 -6.37 41.26 19.70
C THR A 30 -5.99 39.80 19.90
N ALA A 31 -5.07 39.59 20.85
CA ALA A 31 -4.58 38.27 21.23
C ALA A 31 -5.73 37.43 21.81
N THR A 32 -6.08 36.34 21.12
CA THR A 32 -6.91 35.27 21.68
C THR A 32 -5.95 34.22 22.27
N PRO A 33 -6.12 33.77 23.53
CA PRO A 33 -5.24 32.77 24.12
C PRO A 33 -5.34 31.44 23.33
N PRO A 34 -4.21 30.75 23.07
CA PRO A 34 -4.23 29.50 22.32
C PRO A 34 -4.90 28.40 23.14
N LYS A 35 -6.05 27.93 22.66
CA LYS A 35 -6.72 26.74 23.15
C LYS A 35 -5.82 25.54 22.83
N THR A 36 -5.20 24.94 23.85
CA THR A 36 -4.43 23.70 23.71
C THR A 36 -5.33 22.60 23.15
N GLU A 37 -5.13 22.27 21.88
CA GLU A 37 -5.80 21.15 21.22
C GLU A 37 -5.27 19.83 21.82
N PRO A 38 -6.12 18.91 22.29
CA PRO A 38 -5.68 17.61 22.78
C PRO A 38 -4.97 16.84 21.67
N ALA A 39 -3.71 16.46 21.91
CA ALA A 39 -2.93 15.67 20.96
C ALA A 39 -3.65 14.34 20.68
N LYS A 40 -4.16 14.16 19.46
CA LYS A 40 -4.79 12.91 19.02
C LYS A 40 -3.83 11.73 19.24
N PRO A 41 -4.28 10.61 19.83
CA PRO A 41 -3.45 9.42 20.02
C PRO A 41 -2.82 8.99 18.68
N LYS A 42 -1.50 8.88 18.63
CA LYS A 42 -0.81 8.30 17.48
C LYS A 42 -1.22 6.83 17.38
N VAL A 43 -1.90 6.48 16.30
CA VAL A 43 -2.23 5.09 15.98
C VAL A 43 -0.92 4.35 15.69
N VAL A 44 -0.50 3.48 16.61
CA VAL A 44 0.65 2.59 16.41
C VAL A 44 0.25 1.55 15.38
N ARG A 45 0.79 1.67 14.16
CA ARG A 45 0.61 0.66 13.14
C ARG A 45 1.53 -0.52 13.48
N PRO A 46 1.04 -1.78 13.43
CA PRO A 46 1.91 -2.94 13.57
C PRO A 46 3.07 -2.86 12.59
N ALA A 47 4.28 -3.15 13.06
CA ALA A 47 5.45 -3.18 12.18
C ALA A 47 5.21 -4.20 11.05
N PRO A 48 5.51 -3.85 9.79
CA PRO A 48 5.35 -4.78 8.69
C PRO A 48 6.26 -5.98 8.90
N VAL A 49 5.73 -7.19 8.68
CA VAL A 49 6.48 -8.45 8.79
C VAL A 49 7.66 -8.42 7.82
N ARG A 50 8.88 -8.56 8.30
CA ARG A 50 10.08 -8.46 7.46
C ARG A 50 10.29 -9.72 6.64
N ILE A 51 10.58 -9.59 5.35
CA ILE A 51 10.94 -10.74 4.51
C ILE A 51 12.46 -10.88 4.54
N ILE A 52 12.93 -12.06 4.93
CA ILE A 52 14.33 -12.47 4.95
C ILE A 52 14.51 -13.47 3.83
N THR A 53 15.47 -13.24 2.93
CA THR A 53 15.73 -14.13 1.79
C THR A 53 16.93 -15.03 1.99
N LYS A 54 17.77 -14.73 2.99
CA LYS A 54 18.96 -15.52 3.32
C LYS A 54 18.93 -15.94 4.77
N ALA A 55 19.18 -17.22 5.03
CA ALA A 55 19.26 -17.77 6.38
C ALA A 55 20.37 -17.10 7.22
N ASP A 56 21.43 -16.60 6.58
CA ASP A 56 22.55 -15.90 7.24
C ASP A 56 22.10 -14.71 8.09
N GLU A 57 21.01 -14.03 7.70
CA GLU A 57 20.47 -12.90 8.46
C GLU A 57 19.88 -13.30 9.81
N LEU A 58 19.61 -14.60 10.01
CA LEU A 58 19.09 -15.17 11.25
C LEU A 58 20.21 -15.70 12.16
N VAL A 59 21.43 -15.87 11.64
CA VAL A 59 22.56 -16.41 12.42
C VAL A 59 22.87 -15.46 13.58
N GLY A 60 22.94 -16.03 14.79
CA GLY A 60 23.21 -15.27 16.01
C GLY A 60 22.03 -14.44 16.53
N LYS A 61 20.87 -14.43 15.85
CA LYS A 61 19.65 -13.81 16.37
C LYS A 61 18.77 -14.88 17.01
N PRO A 62 18.34 -14.73 18.28
CA PRO A 62 17.34 -15.62 18.84
C PRO A 62 16.01 -15.38 18.13
N PHE A 63 15.44 -16.45 17.58
CA PHE A 63 14.12 -16.42 16.96
C PHE A 63 13.32 -17.67 17.34
N ARG A 64 12.00 -17.51 17.34
CA ARG A 64 11.05 -18.61 17.47
C ARG A 64 10.38 -18.86 16.13
N GLU A 65 10.40 -20.09 15.67
CA GLU A 65 9.60 -20.51 14.52
C GLU A 65 8.13 -20.69 14.94
N LEU A 66 7.23 -20.07 14.18
CA LEU A 66 5.78 -20.12 14.43
C LEU A 66 5.08 -21.13 13.51
N GLY A 67 5.71 -21.49 12.39
CA GLY A 67 5.23 -22.47 11.42
C GLY A 67 5.47 -22.04 9.98
N GLU A 68 5.16 -22.92 9.03
CA GLU A 68 5.22 -22.63 7.61
C GLU A 68 4.04 -21.75 7.18
N VAL A 69 4.30 -20.82 6.27
CA VAL A 69 3.31 -19.95 5.64
C VAL A 69 3.47 -19.94 4.15
N SER A 70 2.34 -19.90 3.45
CA SER A 70 2.30 -19.79 2.00
C SER A 70 1.44 -18.59 1.59
N GLY A 71 1.69 -18.13 0.38
CA GLY A 71 0.85 -17.14 -0.29
C GLY A 71 0.86 -17.39 -1.79
N GLU A 72 -0.29 -17.20 -2.41
CA GLU A 72 -0.50 -17.57 -3.80
C GLU A 72 -1.19 -16.47 -4.59
N SER A 73 -0.93 -16.40 -5.90
CA SER A 73 -1.66 -15.58 -6.86
C SER A 73 -2.18 -16.51 -7.95
N CYS A 74 -3.49 -16.80 -7.92
CA CYS A 74 -4.18 -17.65 -8.87
C CYS A 74 -4.69 -16.84 -10.06
N GLN A 75 -4.43 -17.34 -11.26
CA GLN A 75 -5.12 -16.95 -12.49
C GLN A 75 -6.10 -18.08 -12.82
N ALA A 76 -7.41 -17.86 -12.66
CA ALA A 76 -8.41 -18.91 -12.84
C ALA A 76 -8.59 -19.26 -14.32
N THR A 77 -8.65 -18.24 -15.19
CA THR A 77 -8.83 -18.37 -16.63
C THR A 77 -7.74 -17.62 -17.42
N ASN A 78 -7.61 -17.92 -18.71
CA ASN A 78 -6.67 -17.20 -19.59
C ASN A 78 -6.97 -15.70 -19.75
N GLN A 79 -8.18 -15.25 -19.43
CA GLN A 79 -8.56 -13.84 -19.51
C GLN A 79 -8.29 -13.06 -18.22
N ASP A 80 -8.09 -13.77 -17.11
CA ASP A 80 -7.72 -13.13 -15.85
C ASP A 80 -6.27 -12.63 -15.90
N SER A 81 -5.97 -11.66 -15.05
CA SER A 81 -4.60 -11.16 -14.87
C SER A 81 -3.62 -12.32 -14.59
N PRO A 82 -2.45 -12.33 -15.24
CA PRO A 82 -1.42 -13.34 -15.00
C PRO A 82 -1.03 -13.43 -13.52
N PRO A 83 -0.59 -14.61 -13.06
CA PRO A 83 -0.14 -14.78 -11.68
C PRO A 83 1.10 -13.92 -11.39
N ASN A 84 1.13 -13.31 -10.21
CA ASN A 84 2.12 -12.31 -9.85
C ASN A 84 2.86 -12.71 -8.56
N ILE A 85 4.18 -12.92 -8.66
CA ILE A 85 5.05 -13.31 -7.53
C ILE A 85 5.02 -12.26 -6.39
N PRO A 86 5.19 -10.95 -6.65
CA PRO A 86 4.99 -9.92 -5.63
C PRO A 86 3.66 -10.03 -4.86
N THR A 87 2.56 -10.33 -5.54
CA THR A 87 1.24 -10.53 -4.90
C THR A 87 1.25 -11.77 -4.01
N ALA A 88 1.76 -12.90 -4.51
CA ALA A 88 1.90 -14.14 -3.74
C ALA A 88 2.74 -13.92 -2.47
N ARG A 89 3.90 -13.26 -2.61
CA ARG A 89 4.79 -12.89 -1.49
C ARG A 89 4.11 -11.97 -0.47
N LYS A 90 3.33 -10.99 -0.92
CA LYS A 90 2.55 -10.12 -0.02
C LYS A 90 1.48 -10.91 0.74
N ARG A 91 0.79 -11.85 0.08
CA ARG A 91 -0.19 -12.73 0.74
C ARG A 91 0.47 -13.65 1.78
N MET A 92 1.64 -14.19 1.47
CA MET A 92 2.47 -14.96 2.42
C MET A 92 2.82 -14.11 3.65
N GLN A 93 3.27 -12.87 3.43
CA GLN A 93 3.59 -11.92 4.51
C GLN A 93 2.37 -11.60 5.39
N ILE A 94 1.19 -11.44 4.78
CA ILE A 94 -0.08 -11.23 5.52
C ILE A 94 -0.44 -12.48 6.34
N ASN A 95 -0.26 -13.68 5.80
CA ASN A 95 -0.53 -14.92 6.52
C ASN A 95 0.42 -15.10 7.71
N ALA A 96 1.69 -14.76 7.56
CA ALA A 96 2.64 -14.69 8.68
C ALA A 96 2.22 -13.66 9.75
N ALA A 97 1.73 -12.49 9.33
CA ALA A 97 1.23 -11.48 10.26
C ALA A 97 0.04 -11.99 11.10
N LYS A 98 -0.86 -12.79 10.51
CA LYS A 98 -1.97 -13.44 11.24
C LYS A 98 -1.47 -14.39 12.33
N MET A 99 -0.30 -15.00 12.14
CA MET A 99 0.36 -15.83 13.15
C MET A 99 1.14 -15.03 14.19
N LYS A 100 1.07 -13.69 14.16
CA LYS A 100 1.85 -12.78 15.01
C LYS A 100 3.37 -12.89 14.79
N ALA A 101 3.78 -13.29 13.59
CA ALA A 101 5.17 -13.24 13.15
C ALA A 101 5.62 -11.79 12.97
N ASN A 102 6.91 -11.53 13.17
CA ASN A 102 7.54 -10.25 12.82
C ASN A 102 8.52 -10.39 11.63
N ALA A 103 8.83 -11.63 11.22
CA ALA A 103 9.60 -11.92 10.02
C ALA A 103 9.08 -13.19 9.31
N VAL A 104 9.42 -13.33 8.03
CA VAL A 104 9.27 -14.56 7.25
C VAL A 104 10.61 -14.85 6.58
N LEU A 105 11.12 -16.06 6.77
CA LEU A 105 12.21 -16.60 5.94
C LEU A 105 11.59 -17.15 4.65
N LEU A 106 11.86 -16.50 3.53
CA LEU A 106 11.39 -16.93 2.22
C LEU A 106 12.23 -18.12 1.74
N HIS A 107 11.56 -19.22 1.38
CA HIS A 107 12.21 -20.42 0.84
C HIS A 107 12.26 -20.36 -0.69
N SER A 108 11.10 -20.28 -1.33
CA SER A 108 10.99 -20.20 -2.79
C SER A 108 9.72 -19.45 -3.22
N CYS A 109 9.75 -18.98 -4.46
CA CYS A 109 8.60 -18.45 -5.17
C CYS A 109 8.63 -19.00 -6.60
N GLU A 110 7.58 -19.71 -6.99
CA GLU A 110 7.52 -20.40 -8.28
C GLU A 110 6.18 -20.14 -8.97
N VAL A 111 6.18 -20.23 -10.30
CA VAL A 111 4.97 -20.15 -11.11
C VAL A 111 4.70 -21.50 -11.73
N THR A 112 3.58 -22.10 -11.34
CA THR A 112 3.18 -23.45 -11.74
C THR A 112 1.91 -23.40 -12.59
N SER A 113 1.75 -24.38 -13.49
CA SER A 113 0.51 -24.64 -14.23
C SER A 113 -0.15 -25.92 -13.77
N GLY A 114 -1.46 -26.02 -13.99
CA GLY A 114 -2.20 -27.25 -13.74
C GLY A 114 -2.60 -27.45 -12.28
N THR A 115 -2.53 -26.40 -11.46
CA THR A 115 -3.16 -26.42 -10.13
C THR A 115 -4.67 -26.52 -10.31
N PRO A 116 -5.37 -27.45 -9.63
CA PRO A 116 -6.83 -27.50 -9.66
C PRO A 116 -7.45 -26.14 -9.32
N GLY A 117 -8.29 -25.61 -10.20
CA GLY A 117 -8.95 -24.31 -10.02
C GLY A 117 -8.15 -23.09 -10.51
N CYS A 118 -6.88 -23.25 -10.91
CA CYS A 118 -6.07 -22.18 -11.49
C CYS A 118 -5.45 -22.63 -12.82
N TYR A 119 -5.71 -21.89 -13.88
CA TYR A 119 -4.98 -22.05 -15.14
C TYR A 119 -3.46 -21.93 -14.92
N ARG A 120 -3.04 -20.89 -14.19
CA ARG A 120 -1.66 -20.68 -13.72
C ARG A 120 -1.68 -20.13 -12.31
N GLN A 121 -0.64 -20.40 -11.53
CA GLN A 121 -0.54 -19.97 -10.14
C GLN A 121 0.89 -19.62 -9.79
N ALA A 122 1.11 -18.46 -9.15
CA ALA A 122 2.36 -18.16 -8.47
C ALA A 122 2.21 -18.51 -7.00
N VAL A 123 3.13 -19.27 -6.42
CA VAL A 123 3.13 -19.65 -5.00
C VAL A 123 4.46 -19.27 -4.40
N CYS A 124 4.42 -18.63 -3.23
CA CYS A 124 5.58 -18.36 -2.39
C CYS A 124 5.41 -19.06 -1.05
N ILE A 125 6.47 -19.73 -0.60
CA ILE A 125 6.49 -20.52 0.64
C ILE A 125 7.63 -19.99 1.52
N GLY A 126 7.40 -19.95 2.82
CA GLY A 126 8.38 -19.50 3.80
C GLY A 126 8.06 -19.95 5.21
N SER A 127 9.01 -19.78 6.13
CA SER A 127 8.79 -19.99 7.56
C SER A 127 8.46 -18.67 8.25
N ALA A 128 7.36 -18.63 9.00
CA ALA A 128 6.98 -17.50 9.83
C ALA A 128 7.78 -17.51 11.13
N LEU A 129 8.48 -16.41 11.42
CA LEU A 129 9.40 -16.29 12.54
C LEU A 129 9.02 -15.12 13.45
N ASN A 130 9.29 -15.29 14.73
CA ASN A 130 9.31 -14.21 15.71
C ASN A 130 10.74 -14.02 16.22
N ILE A 131 11.43 -13.01 15.68
CA ILE A 131 12.78 -12.62 16.06
C ILE A 131 12.68 -11.74 17.30
N THR A 132 13.20 -12.22 18.42
CA THR A 132 13.32 -11.42 19.64
C THR A 132 14.58 -10.58 19.55
N ALA A 133 14.45 -9.26 19.51
CA ALA A 133 15.60 -8.37 19.68
C ALA A 133 16.11 -8.53 21.13
N LYS A 134 17.40 -8.81 21.27
CA LYS A 134 18.07 -8.85 22.57
C LYS A 134 18.55 -7.46 22.96
#